data_AF-K0YJG8-F1
#
_entry.id   AF-K0YJG8-F1
#
_cell.length_a   1.000
_cell.length_b   1.000
_cell.length_c   1.000
_cell.angle_alpha   90.00
_cell.angle_beta   90.00
_cell.angle_gamma   90.00
#
_symmetry.space_group_name_H-M   'P 1'
#
loop_
_entity.id
_entity.type
_entity.pdbx_description
1 polymer ?
#
loop_
_entity_poly.entity_id
_entity_poly.type
_entity_poly.pdbx_seq_one_letter_code
_entity_poly.pdbx_strand_id
1 'polypeptide(L)'
;MGSIDTMKLMGDAFVSLAERFPLEKISVSDIVAASGKNRKTFYYHFNDKSHLIRWIFRNDLASLLQERFEGASLVYEESGEYAMPDLPYYTLKKTGIRSLDGSGFFCALADTFQNRRAYYAKALRSNDPDGLRAYLLELYTPALEKDIRFILSNRTLSESSIRFLAEFYAGAIVTYMANRLCDPAEHDILSDIDPFGNIVHDSIEHMIKEQQFRRVL
;
A
#
# COMPACT_ATOMS: atom_id res chain seq x y z
N MET A 1 1.94 -13.91 -25.59
CA MET A 1 1.63 -13.69 -24.16
C MET A 1 2.63 -12.68 -23.65
N GLY A 2 2.17 -11.52 -23.20
CA GLY A 2 3.05 -10.44 -22.76
C GLY A 2 3.81 -10.79 -21.47
N SER A 3 4.81 -9.98 -21.15
CA SER A 3 5.53 -10.07 -19.85
C SER A 3 4.55 -9.99 -18.69
N ILE A 4 3.61 -9.02 -18.73
CA ILE A 4 2.57 -8.80 -17.72
C ILE A 4 1.63 -10.01 -17.58
N ASP A 5 1.17 -10.61 -18.68
CA ASP A 5 0.29 -11.79 -18.64
C ASP A 5 0.96 -12.96 -17.92
N THR A 6 2.28 -13.11 -18.11
CA THR A 6 3.07 -14.17 -17.47
C THR A 6 3.22 -13.92 -15.97
N MET A 7 3.44 -12.67 -15.57
CA MET A 7 3.49 -12.25 -14.17
C MET A 7 2.13 -12.48 -13.48
N LYS A 8 1.02 -12.08 -14.12
CA LYS A 8 -0.34 -12.31 -13.61
C LYS A 8 -0.63 -13.79 -13.40
N LEU A 9 -0.29 -14.63 -14.38
CA LEU A 9 -0.47 -16.08 -14.28
C LEU A 9 0.30 -16.69 -13.09
N MET A 10 1.55 -16.25 -12.85
CA MET A 10 2.32 -16.70 -11.69
C MET A 10 1.76 -16.17 -10.37
N GLY A 11 1.26 -14.93 -10.37
CA GLY A 11 0.58 -14.33 -9.22
C GLY A 11 -0.69 -15.10 -8.83
N ASP A 12 -1.56 -15.37 -9.79
CA ASP A 12 -2.83 -16.09 -9.57
C ASP A 12 -2.58 -17.54 -9.13
N ALA A 13 -1.56 -18.20 -9.69
CA ALA A 13 -1.13 -19.52 -9.25
C ALA A 13 -0.64 -19.50 -7.79
N PHE A 14 0.15 -18.49 -7.41
CA PHE A 14 0.63 -18.33 -6.03
C PHE A 14 -0.51 -18.03 -5.06
N VAL A 15 -1.43 -17.13 -5.40
CA VAL A 15 -2.62 -16.83 -4.59
C VAL A 15 -3.48 -18.09 -4.39
N SER A 16 -3.72 -18.87 -5.44
CA SER A 16 -4.49 -20.11 -5.37
C SER A 16 -3.84 -21.17 -4.46
N LEU A 17 -2.51 -21.29 -4.48
CA LEU A 17 -1.76 -22.15 -3.55
C LEU A 17 -1.86 -21.63 -2.11
N ALA A 18 -1.77 -20.31 -1.95
CA ALA A 18 -1.85 -19.62 -0.67
C ALA A 18 -3.22 -19.73 0.00
N GLU A 19 -4.29 -20.07 -0.71
CA GLU A 19 -5.57 -20.39 -0.06
C GLU A 19 -5.48 -21.70 0.75
N ARG A 20 -4.69 -22.67 0.26
CA ARG A 20 -4.62 -24.03 0.82
C ARG A 20 -3.44 -24.24 1.76
N PHE A 21 -2.35 -23.50 1.56
CA PHE A 21 -1.10 -23.68 2.30
C PHE A 21 -0.62 -22.37 2.95
N PRO A 22 0.14 -22.44 4.05
CA PRO A 22 0.88 -21.28 4.57
C PRO A 22 1.88 -20.76 3.53
N LEU A 23 2.08 -19.45 3.45
CA LEU A 23 2.93 -18.82 2.43
C LEU A 23 4.38 -19.34 2.47
N GLU A 24 4.89 -19.62 3.66
CA GLU A 24 6.26 -20.08 3.90
C GLU A 24 6.49 -21.48 3.32
N LYS A 25 5.43 -22.29 3.22
CA LYS A 25 5.47 -23.67 2.71
C LYS A 25 5.38 -23.75 1.19
N ILE A 26 5.03 -22.66 0.51
CA ILE A 26 4.94 -22.61 -0.95
C ILE A 26 6.31 -22.27 -1.53
N SER A 27 6.85 -23.16 -2.35
CA SER A 27 8.14 -22.98 -3.03
C SER A 27 7.97 -22.40 -4.44
N VAL A 28 9.05 -21.85 -5.00
CA VAL A 28 9.08 -21.43 -6.41
C VAL A 28 8.74 -22.58 -7.35
N SER A 29 9.13 -23.82 -7.01
CA SER A 29 8.79 -25.01 -7.80
C SER A 29 7.28 -25.25 -7.86
N ASP A 30 6.57 -25.05 -6.74
CA ASP A 30 5.11 -25.22 -6.68
C ASP A 30 4.42 -24.16 -7.55
N ILE A 31 4.89 -22.91 -7.48
CA ILE A 31 4.34 -21.78 -8.24
C ILE A 31 4.48 -22.02 -9.75
N VAL A 32 5.67 -22.41 -10.21
CA VAL A 32 5.91 -22.62 -11.64
C VAL A 32 5.19 -23.87 -12.16
N ALA A 33 5.06 -24.92 -11.34
CA ALA A 33 4.26 -26.09 -11.67
C ALA A 33 2.77 -25.72 -11.81
N ALA A 34 2.22 -24.96 -10.86
CA ALA A 34 0.81 -24.54 -10.88
C ALA A 34 0.49 -23.54 -12.02
N SER A 35 1.45 -22.68 -12.40
CA SER A 35 1.29 -21.73 -13.51
C SER A 35 1.65 -22.31 -14.89
N GLY A 36 2.14 -23.56 -14.97
CA GLY A 36 2.62 -24.14 -16.23
C GLY A 36 3.85 -23.41 -16.81
N LYS A 37 4.66 -22.78 -15.96
CA LYS A 37 5.91 -22.10 -16.32
C LYS A 37 7.12 -22.88 -15.78
N ASN A 38 8.32 -22.35 -16.00
CA ASN A 38 9.55 -22.93 -15.46
C ASN A 38 10.26 -21.93 -14.54
N ARG A 39 11.21 -22.42 -13.75
CA ARG A 39 11.96 -21.60 -12.78
C ARG A 39 12.74 -20.46 -13.45
N LYS A 40 13.28 -20.67 -14.66
CA LYS A 40 13.98 -19.61 -15.40
C LYS A 40 13.03 -18.47 -15.76
N THR A 41 11.79 -18.77 -16.13
CA THR A 41 10.74 -17.78 -16.38
C THR A 41 10.36 -17.05 -15.09
N PHE A 42 10.25 -17.74 -13.96
CA PHE A 42 10.02 -17.06 -12.68
C PHE A 42 11.11 -16.04 -12.39
N TYR A 43 12.38 -16.47 -12.41
CA TYR A 43 13.52 -15.59 -12.09
C TYR A 43 13.81 -14.52 -13.15
N TYR A 44 13.18 -14.61 -14.32
CA TYR A 44 13.19 -13.51 -15.29
C TYR A 44 12.30 -12.34 -14.85
N HIS A 45 11.23 -12.62 -14.10
CA HIS A 45 10.28 -11.60 -13.65
C HIS A 45 10.43 -11.23 -12.16
N PHE A 46 10.82 -12.20 -11.32
CA PHE A 46 10.84 -12.05 -9.87
C PHE A 46 12.13 -12.61 -9.28
N ASN A 47 12.81 -11.81 -8.47
CA ASN A 47 14.06 -12.22 -7.82
C ASN A 47 13.79 -13.34 -6.80
N ASP A 48 12.67 -13.26 -6.09
CA ASP A 48 12.24 -14.22 -5.10
C ASP A 48 10.70 -14.15 -4.87
N LYS A 49 10.23 -14.91 -3.88
CA LYS A 49 8.82 -14.96 -3.49
C LYS A 49 8.34 -13.64 -2.88
N SER A 50 9.21 -12.90 -2.18
CA SER A 50 8.86 -11.60 -1.59
C SER A 50 8.63 -10.55 -2.68
N HIS A 51 9.46 -10.52 -3.73
CA HIS A 51 9.24 -9.68 -4.90
C HIS A 51 7.90 -10.02 -5.58
N LEU A 52 7.56 -11.31 -5.76
CA LEU A 52 6.25 -11.70 -6.26
C LEU A 52 5.10 -11.19 -5.38
N ILE A 53 5.18 -11.33 -4.06
CA ILE A 53 4.15 -10.86 -3.11
C ILE A 53 3.94 -9.34 -3.26
N ARG A 54 5.02 -8.57 -3.30
CA ARG A 54 4.98 -7.11 -3.50
C ARG A 54 4.36 -6.75 -4.84
N TRP A 55 4.72 -7.48 -5.90
CA TRP A 55 4.17 -7.24 -7.24
C TRP A 55 2.68 -7.53 -7.33
N ILE A 56 2.20 -8.62 -6.72
CA ILE A 56 0.77 -8.92 -6.63
C ILE A 56 0.03 -7.75 -5.98
N PHE A 57 0.52 -7.29 -4.83
CA PHE A 57 -0.04 -6.12 -4.14
C PHE A 57 -0.07 -4.88 -5.03
N ARG A 58 1.05 -4.56 -5.67
CA ARG A 58 1.17 -3.38 -6.53
C ARG A 58 0.29 -3.44 -7.76
N ASN A 59 0.17 -4.60 -8.40
CA ASN A 59 -0.72 -4.79 -9.55
C ASN A 59 -2.19 -4.66 -9.14
N ASP A 60 -2.59 -5.25 -8.01
CA ASP A 60 -3.97 -5.21 -7.53
C ASP A 60 -4.37 -3.77 -7.14
N LEU A 61 -3.51 -3.07 -6.39
CA LEU A 61 -3.74 -1.68 -6.02
C LEU A 61 -3.75 -0.75 -7.24
N ALA A 62 -2.75 -0.87 -8.13
CA ALA A 62 -2.64 -0.06 -9.33
C ALA A 62 -3.91 -0.12 -10.19
N SER A 63 -4.48 -1.32 -10.33
CA SER A 63 -5.71 -1.52 -11.10
C SER A 63 -6.87 -0.69 -10.53
N LEU A 64 -7.07 -0.72 -9.20
CA LEU A 64 -8.11 0.07 -8.55
C LEU A 64 -7.83 1.58 -8.60
N LEU A 65 -6.57 1.99 -8.45
CA LEU A 65 -6.20 3.40 -8.52
C LEU A 65 -6.42 3.97 -9.93
N GLN A 66 -6.04 3.23 -10.97
CA GLN A 66 -6.24 3.64 -12.36
C GLN A 66 -7.71 3.67 -12.77
N GLU A 67 -8.54 2.83 -12.17
CA GLU A 67 -9.99 2.83 -12.39
C GLU A 67 -10.68 4.05 -11.74
N ARG A 68 -10.22 4.44 -10.54
CA ARG A 68 -10.93 5.40 -9.68
C ARG A 68 -10.43 6.84 -9.79
N PHE A 69 -9.20 7.05 -10.26
CA PHE A 69 -8.56 8.36 -10.24
C PHE A 69 -8.01 8.77 -11.60
N GLU A 70 -8.01 10.09 -11.83
CA GLU A 70 -7.35 10.68 -12.99
C GLU A 70 -5.83 10.53 -12.90
N GLY A 71 -5.18 10.34 -14.05
CA GLY A 71 -3.73 10.13 -14.12
C GLY A 71 -2.88 11.22 -13.44
N ALA A 72 -3.37 12.46 -13.41
CA ALA A 72 -2.66 13.58 -12.79
C ALA A 72 -2.58 13.49 -11.24
N SER A 73 -3.46 12.71 -10.61
CA SER A 73 -3.44 12.48 -9.16
C SER A 73 -2.65 11.23 -8.76
N LEU A 74 -2.31 10.36 -9.72
CA LEU A 74 -1.61 9.12 -9.47
C LEU A 74 -0.12 9.35 -9.18
N VAL A 75 0.40 8.67 -8.16
CA VAL A 75 1.81 8.75 -7.76
C VAL A 75 2.50 7.43 -8.10
N TYR A 76 3.66 7.56 -8.76
CA TYR A 76 4.49 6.45 -9.21
C TYR A 76 5.84 6.46 -8.49
N GLU A 77 6.46 5.29 -8.38
CA GLU A 77 7.82 5.18 -7.86
C GLU A 77 8.85 5.70 -8.86
N GLU A 78 9.98 6.16 -8.33
CA GLU A 78 11.18 6.34 -9.13
C GLU A 78 11.76 4.98 -9.51
N SER A 79 12.41 4.89 -10.67
CA SER A 79 13.03 3.64 -11.13
C SER A 79 14.12 3.17 -10.17
N GLY A 80 14.10 1.88 -9.85
CA GLY A 80 15.04 1.22 -8.94
C GLY A 80 15.03 -0.29 -9.13
N GLU A 81 15.95 -1.00 -8.48
CA GLU A 81 16.19 -2.44 -8.67
C GLU A 81 14.96 -3.34 -8.42
N TYR A 82 14.03 -2.87 -7.56
CA TYR A 82 12.78 -3.56 -7.21
C TYR A 82 11.55 -2.66 -7.39
N ALA A 83 11.73 -1.48 -7.97
CA ALA A 83 10.64 -0.53 -8.14
C ALA A 83 9.69 -0.99 -9.24
N MET A 84 8.43 -0.58 -9.13
CA MET A 84 7.40 -0.87 -10.13
C MET A 84 6.91 0.45 -10.72
N PRO A 85 7.74 1.14 -11.54
CA PRO A 85 7.50 2.53 -11.95
C PRO A 85 6.26 2.69 -12.83
N ASP A 86 5.79 1.61 -13.46
CA ASP A 86 4.58 1.63 -14.30
C ASP A 86 3.28 1.42 -13.49
N LEU A 87 3.39 1.09 -12.20
CA LEU A 87 2.25 0.80 -11.33
C LEU A 87 2.08 1.91 -10.30
N PRO A 88 1.01 2.73 -10.37
CA PRO A 88 0.78 3.75 -9.37
C PRO A 88 0.53 3.10 -8.01
N TYR A 89 0.97 3.76 -6.94
CA TYR A 89 0.93 3.20 -5.60
C TYR A 89 0.21 4.08 -4.58
N TYR A 90 -0.02 5.33 -4.93
CA TYR A 90 -0.64 6.33 -4.06
C TYR A 90 -1.40 7.36 -4.90
N THR A 91 -2.20 8.19 -4.24
CA THR A 91 -2.84 9.34 -4.90
C THR A 91 -2.60 10.61 -4.12
N LEU A 92 -2.25 11.68 -4.82
CA LEU A 92 -2.18 13.03 -4.26
C LEU A 92 -3.37 13.86 -4.76
N LYS A 93 -4.48 13.84 -4.01
CA LYS A 93 -5.69 14.59 -4.35
C LYS A 93 -5.74 15.91 -3.57
N LYS A 94 -5.50 17.02 -4.26
CA LYS A 94 -5.53 18.37 -3.69
C LYS A 94 -6.97 18.90 -3.67
N THR A 95 -7.45 19.30 -2.50
CA THR A 95 -8.77 19.93 -2.32
C THR A 95 -8.68 21.41 -1.93
N GLY A 96 -7.47 21.88 -1.59
CA GLY A 96 -7.20 23.28 -1.30
C GLY A 96 -5.71 23.60 -1.30
N ILE A 97 -5.36 24.82 -0.90
CA ILE A 97 -3.96 25.29 -0.86
C ILE A 97 -3.10 24.47 0.13
N ARG A 98 -3.74 23.93 1.17
CA ARG A 98 -3.10 23.14 2.24
C ARG A 98 -3.94 21.94 2.66
N SER A 99 -4.87 21.53 1.78
CA SER A 99 -5.85 20.50 2.07
C SER A 99 -5.73 19.40 1.03
N LEU A 100 -5.68 18.18 1.54
CA LEU A 100 -5.62 16.95 0.76
C LEU A 100 -6.80 16.07 1.15
N ASP A 101 -7.26 15.27 0.21
CA ASP A 101 -8.29 14.25 0.44
C ASP A 101 -7.73 12.87 0.14
N GLY A 102 -7.29 12.18 1.19
CA GLY A 102 -6.79 10.81 1.14
C GLY A 102 -7.87 9.73 1.21
N SER A 103 -9.14 10.09 1.44
CA SER A 103 -10.21 9.11 1.70
C SER A 103 -10.34 8.07 0.58
N GLY A 104 -10.34 8.53 -0.67
CA GLY A 104 -10.44 7.64 -1.83
C GLY A 104 -9.25 6.68 -1.95
N PHE A 105 -8.03 7.12 -1.60
CA PHE A 105 -6.86 6.25 -1.61
C PHE A 105 -7.00 5.15 -0.55
N PHE A 106 -7.37 5.51 0.69
CA PHE A 106 -7.57 4.53 1.74
C PHE A 106 -8.69 3.54 1.41
N CYS A 107 -9.73 4.01 0.71
CA CYS A 107 -10.78 3.13 0.19
C CYS A 107 -10.23 2.12 -0.82
N ALA A 108 -9.46 2.57 -1.81
CA ALA A 108 -8.84 1.69 -2.81
C ALA A 108 -7.85 0.69 -2.17
N LEU A 109 -7.10 1.13 -1.16
CA LEU A 109 -6.17 0.27 -0.42
C LEU A 109 -6.91 -0.82 0.36
N ALA A 110 -7.98 -0.49 1.07
CA ALA A 110 -8.79 -1.46 1.79
C ALA A 110 -9.47 -2.46 0.82
N ASP A 111 -10.02 -1.97 -0.29
CA ASP A 111 -10.62 -2.83 -1.33
C ASP A 111 -9.60 -3.79 -1.94
N THR A 112 -8.36 -3.32 -2.15
CA THR A 112 -7.26 -4.18 -2.59
C THR A 112 -7.12 -5.39 -1.67
N PHE A 113 -7.08 -5.15 -0.37
CA PHE A 113 -6.96 -6.22 0.60
C PHE A 113 -8.21 -7.08 0.72
N GLN A 114 -9.39 -6.48 0.69
CA GLN A 114 -10.67 -7.16 0.81
C GLN A 114 -10.92 -8.11 -0.37
N ASN A 115 -10.59 -7.71 -1.60
CA ASN A 115 -10.76 -8.51 -2.82
C ASN A 115 -10.00 -9.85 -2.78
N ARG A 116 -8.90 -9.93 -2.03
CA ARG A 116 -8.14 -11.18 -1.80
C ARG A 116 -7.86 -11.37 -0.30
N ARG A 117 -8.89 -11.19 0.53
CA ARG A 117 -8.80 -11.17 2.00
C ARG A 117 -8.00 -12.33 2.58
N ALA A 118 -8.31 -13.57 2.20
CA ALA A 118 -7.64 -14.77 2.74
C ALA A 118 -6.13 -14.79 2.44
N TYR A 119 -5.73 -14.29 1.26
CA TYR A 119 -4.33 -14.17 0.86
C TYR A 119 -3.63 -13.05 1.62
N TYR A 120 -4.19 -11.84 1.62
CA TYR A 120 -3.59 -10.68 2.28
C TYR A 120 -3.54 -10.81 3.80
N ALA A 121 -4.51 -11.48 4.42
CA ALA A 121 -4.48 -11.84 5.84
C ALA A 121 -3.27 -12.73 6.20
N LYS A 122 -2.80 -13.58 5.27
CA LYS A 122 -1.56 -14.35 5.44
C LYS A 122 -0.33 -13.50 5.13
N ALA A 123 -0.35 -12.72 4.05
CA ALA A 123 0.79 -11.92 3.60
C ALA A 123 1.17 -10.79 4.57
N LEU A 124 0.19 -10.20 5.26
CA LEU A 124 0.40 -9.10 6.22
C LEU A 124 0.64 -9.58 7.66
N ARG A 125 0.56 -10.89 7.91
CA ARG A 125 0.77 -11.46 9.25
C ARG A 125 2.23 -11.42 9.68
N SER A 126 3.16 -11.58 8.73
CA SER A 126 4.59 -11.59 9.04
C SER A 126 5.14 -10.18 9.27
N ASN A 127 6.05 -10.07 10.24
CA ASN A 127 6.85 -8.87 10.49
C ASN A 127 8.28 -9.03 9.94
N ASP A 128 8.50 -9.96 9.00
CA ASP A 128 9.79 -10.12 8.34
C ASP A 128 10.23 -8.81 7.69
N PRO A 129 11.52 -8.43 7.76
CA PRO A 129 12.03 -7.21 7.13
C PRO A 129 11.75 -7.14 5.63
N ASP A 130 11.74 -8.29 4.95
CA ASP A 130 11.44 -8.39 3.52
C ASP A 130 9.95 -8.63 3.22
N GLY A 131 9.11 -8.71 4.25
CA GLY A 131 7.69 -9.02 4.15
C GLY A 131 6.85 -7.86 3.59
N LEU A 132 5.58 -8.16 3.28
CA LEU A 132 4.67 -7.17 2.72
C LEU A 132 4.44 -6.00 3.68
N ARG A 133 4.32 -6.26 5.00
CA ARG A 133 4.10 -5.21 5.99
C ARG A 133 5.23 -4.18 6.02
N ALA A 134 6.48 -4.62 6.02
CA ALA A 134 7.64 -3.74 5.95
C ALA A 134 7.65 -2.92 4.65
N TYR A 135 7.39 -3.58 3.52
CA TYR A 135 7.28 -2.91 2.23
C TYR A 135 6.20 -1.81 2.18
N LEU A 136 5.02 -2.03 2.80
CA LEU A 136 4.00 -0.98 2.88
C LEU A 136 4.48 0.26 3.65
N LEU A 137 5.25 0.07 4.72
CA LEU A 137 5.81 1.18 5.50
C LEU A 137 6.88 1.93 4.69
N GLU A 138 7.76 1.20 4.00
CA GLU A 138 8.76 1.78 3.09
C GLU A 138 8.10 2.61 1.98
N LEU A 139 6.95 2.16 1.48
CA LEU A 139 6.23 2.80 0.40
C LEU A 139 5.45 4.04 0.85
N TYR A 140 4.74 3.95 1.98
CA TYR A 140 3.80 5.00 2.40
C TYR A 140 4.39 6.06 3.32
N THR A 141 5.47 5.76 4.05
CA THR A 141 6.16 6.78 4.86
C THR A 141 6.61 7.97 4.00
N PRO A 142 7.41 7.80 2.93
CA PRO A 142 7.85 8.93 2.10
C PRO A 142 6.69 9.63 1.37
N ALA A 143 5.62 8.91 1.02
CA ALA A 143 4.42 9.52 0.43
C ALA A 143 3.72 10.45 1.43
N LEU A 144 3.49 9.99 2.67
CA LEU A 144 2.90 10.81 3.72
C LEU A 144 3.80 11.99 4.13
N GLU A 145 5.12 11.84 4.08
CA GLU A 145 6.00 13.00 4.29
C GLU A 145 5.81 14.07 3.21
N LYS A 146 5.61 13.69 1.95
CA LYS A 146 5.31 14.62 0.86
C LYS A 146 3.97 15.32 1.09
N ASP A 147 2.97 14.59 1.57
CA ASP A 147 1.66 15.14 1.93
C ASP A 147 1.75 16.14 3.09
N ILE A 148 2.47 15.79 4.15
CA ILE A 148 2.72 16.67 5.29
C ILE A 148 3.42 17.95 4.82
N ARG A 149 4.45 17.84 3.97
CA ARG A 149 5.16 19.01 3.39
C ARG A 149 4.21 19.88 2.55
N PHE A 150 3.30 19.28 1.78
CA PHE A 150 2.28 20.01 1.05
C PHE A 150 1.33 20.77 1.99
N ILE A 151 0.80 20.09 3.02
CA ILE A 151 -0.11 20.71 4.02
C ILE A 151 0.61 21.84 4.76
N LEU A 152 1.89 21.66 5.12
CA LEU A 152 2.69 22.70 5.75
C LEU A 152 2.79 23.94 4.87
N SER A 153 3.04 23.76 3.56
CA SER A 153 3.24 24.87 2.61
C SER A 153 4.38 25.78 3.14
N ASN A 154 4.13 27.04 3.47
CA ASN A 154 5.15 27.97 3.99
C ASN A 154 5.41 27.82 5.50
N ARG A 155 4.79 26.83 6.15
CA ARG A 155 4.93 26.56 7.59
C ARG A 155 6.08 25.58 7.82
N THR A 156 6.71 25.65 8.99
CA THR A 156 7.89 24.83 9.29
C THR A 156 7.63 23.87 10.45
N LEU A 157 8.02 22.61 10.22
CA LEU A 157 8.27 21.58 11.23
C LEU A 157 9.70 21.07 11.02
N SER A 158 10.32 20.51 12.05
CA SER A 158 11.61 19.84 11.87
C SER A 158 11.42 18.59 11.00
N GLU A 159 12.45 18.23 10.22
CA GLU A 159 12.43 16.98 9.43
C GLU A 159 12.18 15.75 10.32
N SER A 160 12.68 15.75 11.56
CA SER A 160 12.39 14.68 12.52
C SER A 160 10.91 14.58 12.89
N SER A 161 10.19 15.71 12.96
CA SER A 161 8.76 15.74 13.26
C SER A 161 7.93 15.30 12.06
N ILE A 162 8.31 15.70 10.85
CA ILE A 162 7.66 15.26 9.60
C ILE A 162 7.78 13.75 9.47
N ARG A 163 9.00 13.21 9.63
CA ARG A 163 9.24 11.77 9.59
C ARG A 163 8.46 11.02 10.66
N PHE A 164 8.48 11.51 11.90
CA PHE A 164 7.70 10.90 13.00
C PHE A 164 6.21 10.82 12.67
N LEU A 165 5.60 11.90 12.16
CA LEU A 165 4.18 11.90 11.79
C LEU A 165 3.89 10.93 10.65
N ALA A 166 4.75 10.91 9.62
CA ALA A 166 4.60 9.99 8.50
C ALA A 166 4.69 8.52 8.93
N GLU A 167 5.70 8.16 9.74
CA GLU A 167 5.86 6.82 10.30
C GLU A 167 4.67 6.43 11.20
N PHE A 168 4.20 7.36 12.03
CA PHE A 168 3.06 7.15 12.92
C PHE A 168 1.79 6.83 12.14
N TYR A 169 1.42 7.65 11.15
CA TYR A 169 0.20 7.45 10.38
C TYR A 169 0.29 6.25 9.42
N ALA A 170 1.42 6.05 8.73
CA ALA A 170 1.65 4.86 7.92
C ALA A 170 1.53 3.59 8.77
N GLY A 171 2.19 3.59 9.93
CA GLY A 171 2.13 2.50 10.91
C GLY A 171 0.72 2.21 11.40
N ALA A 172 -0.03 3.25 11.76
CA ALA A 172 -1.41 3.13 12.23
C ALA A 172 -2.32 2.51 11.16
N ILE A 173 -2.28 2.99 9.92
CA ILE A 173 -3.11 2.50 8.81
C ILE A 173 -2.76 1.06 8.46
N VAL A 174 -1.48 0.76 8.25
CA VAL A 174 -1.02 -0.59 7.90
C VAL A 174 -1.38 -1.58 8.99
N THR A 175 -1.17 -1.21 10.26
CA THR A 175 -1.50 -2.08 11.40
C THR A 175 -3.01 -2.29 11.53
N TYR A 176 -3.81 -1.22 11.39
CA TYR A 176 -5.26 -1.30 11.45
C TYR A 176 -5.79 -2.26 10.38
N MET A 177 -5.41 -2.05 9.11
CA MET A 177 -5.86 -2.89 7.99
C MET A 177 -5.40 -4.35 8.15
N ALA A 178 -4.13 -4.59 8.52
CA ALA A 178 -3.60 -5.93 8.73
C ALA A 178 -4.36 -6.70 9.83
N ASN A 179 -4.68 -6.03 10.95
CA ASN A 179 -5.43 -6.63 12.05
C ASN A 179 -6.87 -6.93 11.64
N ARG A 180 -7.54 -5.99 10.94
CA ARG A 180 -8.92 -6.18 10.47
C ARG A 180 -9.06 -7.32 9.46
N LEU A 181 -8.05 -7.58 8.64
CA LEU A 181 -8.02 -8.74 7.74
C LEU A 181 -7.98 -10.09 8.47
N CYS A 182 -7.41 -10.11 9.68
CA CYS A 182 -7.27 -11.32 10.47
C CYS A 182 -8.49 -11.61 11.37
N ASP A 183 -9.40 -10.64 11.51
CA ASP A 183 -10.62 -10.81 12.29
C ASP A 183 -11.68 -11.61 11.49
N PRO A 184 -12.09 -12.81 11.95
CA PRO A 184 -13.09 -13.61 11.27
C PRO A 184 -14.52 -13.08 11.39
N ALA A 185 -14.80 -12.17 12.35
CA ALA A 185 -16.11 -11.56 12.53
C ALA A 185 -16.31 -10.33 11.63
N GLU A 186 -15.22 -9.73 11.16
CA GLU A 186 -15.23 -8.53 10.33
C GLU A 186 -15.50 -8.88 8.87
N HIS A 187 -16.55 -8.28 8.30
CA HIS A 187 -16.95 -8.52 6.91
C HIS A 187 -16.52 -7.40 5.99
N ASP A 188 -16.39 -6.16 6.49
CA ASP A 188 -16.03 -4.99 5.69
C ASP A 188 -15.06 -4.07 6.43
N ILE A 189 -13.82 -4.03 5.94
CA ILE A 189 -12.74 -3.18 6.47
C ILE A 189 -13.10 -1.69 6.38
N LEU A 190 -13.94 -1.30 5.42
CA LEU A 190 -14.28 0.09 5.14
C LEU A 190 -15.34 0.66 6.07
N SER A 191 -16.27 -0.17 6.56
CA SER A 191 -17.45 0.29 7.30
C SER A 191 -17.12 1.19 8.50
N ASP A 192 -16.02 0.91 9.19
CA ASP A 192 -15.52 1.70 10.32
C ASP A 192 -14.66 2.91 9.91
N ILE A 193 -14.03 2.87 8.73
CA ILE A 193 -13.14 3.94 8.25
C ILE A 193 -13.92 5.02 7.51
N ASP A 194 -15.00 4.67 6.80
CA ASP A 194 -15.69 5.54 5.85
C ASP A 194 -16.07 6.93 6.42
N PRO A 195 -16.64 7.06 7.65
CA PRO A 195 -16.96 8.37 8.22
C PRO A 195 -15.72 9.24 8.53
N PHE A 196 -14.55 8.60 8.62
CA PHE A 196 -13.27 9.19 8.99
C PHE A 196 -12.20 8.94 7.91
N GLY A 197 -12.62 8.74 6.65
CA GLY A 197 -11.70 8.35 5.58
C GLY A 197 -10.54 9.33 5.36
N ASN A 198 -10.72 10.61 5.70
CA ASN A 198 -9.69 11.64 5.61
C ASN A 198 -8.99 11.96 6.94
N ILE A 199 -9.15 11.12 7.97
CA ILE A 199 -8.69 11.40 9.34
C ILE A 199 -7.20 11.76 9.42
N VAL A 200 -6.36 11.15 8.58
CA VAL A 200 -4.92 11.43 8.56
C VAL A 200 -4.66 12.87 8.15
N HIS A 201 -5.12 13.27 6.98
CA HIS A 201 -4.90 14.61 6.44
C HIS A 201 -5.63 15.67 7.24
N ASP A 202 -6.87 15.41 7.68
CA ASP A 202 -7.65 16.33 8.52
C ASP A 202 -6.99 16.56 9.88
N SER A 203 -6.47 15.50 10.52
CA SER A 203 -5.77 15.61 11.80
C SER A 203 -4.47 16.41 11.67
N ILE A 204 -3.68 16.16 10.63
CA ILE A 204 -2.44 16.91 10.36
C ILE A 204 -2.76 18.38 10.09
N GLU A 205 -3.76 18.66 9.24
CA GLU A 205 -4.16 20.03 8.92
C GLU A 205 -4.62 20.77 10.18
N HIS A 206 -5.44 20.13 11.02
CA HIS A 206 -5.93 20.68 12.27
C HIS A 206 -4.80 20.95 13.28
N MET A 207 -3.91 19.97 13.51
CA MET A 207 -2.76 20.13 14.41
C MET A 207 -1.87 21.30 14.00
N ILE A 208 -1.59 21.45 12.70
CA ILE A 208 -0.77 22.54 12.21
C ILE A 208 -1.50 23.88 12.38
N LYS A 209 -2.83 23.95 12.18
CA LYS A 209 -3.62 25.16 12.47
C LYS A 209 -3.56 25.54 13.95
N GLU A 210 -3.74 24.60 14.88
CA GLU A 210 -3.70 24.89 16.32
C GLU A 210 -2.33 25.39 16.79
N GLN A 211 -1.23 24.80 16.32
CA GLN A 211 0.11 25.26 16.67
C GLN A 211 0.36 26.72 16.26
N GLN A 212 -0.29 27.21 15.20
CA GLN A 212 -0.19 28.61 14.80
C GLN A 212 -0.90 29.54 15.78
N PHE A 213 -2.09 29.18 16.26
CA PHE A 213 -2.79 29.98 17.27
C PHE A 213 -1.99 30.11 18.56
N ARG A 214 -1.30 29.05 18.98
CA ARG A 214 -0.46 29.06 20.19
C ARG A 214 0.85 29.87 20.06
N ARG A 215 1.29 30.21 18.83
CA ARG A 215 2.49 31.04 18.59
C ARG A 215 2.16 32.53 18.41
N VAL A 216 0.89 32.87 18.20
CA VAL A 216 0.39 34.23 17.95
C VAL A 216 -0.17 34.87 19.24
N LEU A 217 -0.44 34.05 20.27
CA LEU A 217 -0.75 34.45 21.65
C LEU A 217 0.52 34.49 22.50
#